data_AF-A0A1X0QYF6-F1
#
_entry.id   AF-A0A1X0QYF6-F1
#
_cell.length_a   1.000
_cell.length_b   1.000
_cell.length_c   1.000
_cell.angle_alpha   90.00
_cell.angle_beta   90.00
_cell.angle_gamma   90.00
#
_symmetry.space_group_name_H-M   'P 1'
#
loop_
_entity.id
_entity.type
_entity.pdbx_description
1 polymer ?
#
loop_
_entity_poly.entity_id
_entity_poly.type
_entity_poly.pdbx_seq_one_letter_code
_entity_poly.pdbx_strand_id
1 'polypeptide(L)'
;MNSSSKLPSLVTTPNRTFSASKRPSNYPSPNSVELSEAFSTFSIQQETRHHNKSPTTEQQHRCYFTQLQLASIRPICSTCRMYDFSFLSTEKYPICHTTQDMYDLEMTTLGLSIELAANNMRTRNFNRLIDKLLDLLKQIIHQKYPDIVPVEAFNALFLTRVFMKHFADNLTNKEIMEQIEDHKDECKAEQLLESLLYMLMNMDPR
;
A
#
# COMPACT_ATOMS: atom_id res chain seq x y z
N MET A 1 28.91 30.02 -59.31
CA MET A 1 29.83 29.18 -58.51
C MET A 1 28.97 28.32 -57.60
N ASN A 2 29.04 26.99 -57.81
CA ASN A 2 28.88 25.83 -56.90
C ASN A 2 27.80 25.83 -55.79
N SER A 3 27.07 24.74 -55.48
CA SER A 3 26.95 23.38 -56.01
C SER A 3 25.80 22.66 -55.29
N SER A 4 25.07 21.78 -56.00
CA SER A 4 24.30 20.65 -55.44
C SER A 4 25.21 19.60 -54.80
N SER A 5 24.75 18.92 -53.73
CA SER A 5 24.89 17.46 -53.46
C SER A 5 24.41 17.12 -52.04
N LYS A 6 23.34 16.33 -51.91
CA LYS A 6 23.28 14.87 -51.64
C LYS A 6 23.59 14.45 -50.19
N LEU A 7 22.57 13.86 -49.56
CA LEU A 7 22.67 12.89 -48.45
C LEU A 7 23.58 11.71 -48.81
N PRO A 8 24.14 11.03 -47.80
CA PRO A 8 23.92 9.59 -47.69
C PRO A 8 23.65 9.06 -46.26
N SER A 9 23.29 7.78 -46.26
CA SER A 9 22.68 6.89 -45.27
C SER A 9 23.55 6.37 -44.10
N LEU A 10 22.85 5.87 -43.08
CA LEU A 10 23.24 4.90 -42.03
C LEU A 10 24.33 3.89 -42.42
N VAL A 11 25.25 3.57 -41.48
CA VAL A 11 25.73 2.20 -41.11
C VAL A 11 26.41 2.23 -39.71
N THR A 12 25.77 1.53 -38.75
CA THR A 12 26.28 0.51 -37.78
C THR A 12 27.56 0.69 -36.92
N THR A 13 27.33 0.65 -35.59
CA THR A 13 28.09 0.25 -34.35
C THR A 13 29.52 -0.36 -34.45
N PRO A 14 30.38 -0.29 -33.40
CA PRO A 14 30.29 -1.24 -32.26
C PRO A 14 30.66 -0.72 -30.85
N ASN A 15 30.02 -1.34 -29.84
CA ASN A 15 30.50 -1.68 -28.50
C ASN A 15 31.50 -0.77 -27.76
N ARG A 16 31.03 -0.15 -26.67
CA ARG A 16 31.88 0.10 -25.49
C ARG A 16 31.25 -0.50 -24.24
N THR A 17 31.66 -1.73 -23.99
CA THR A 17 31.59 -2.44 -22.72
C THR A 17 32.31 -1.62 -21.66
N PHE A 18 31.60 -1.04 -20.70
CA PHE A 18 32.20 -0.59 -19.45
C PHE A 18 32.05 -1.71 -18.42
N SER A 19 33.10 -2.52 -18.32
CA SER A 19 33.31 -3.47 -17.24
C SER A 19 33.57 -2.69 -15.95
N ALA A 20 32.57 -2.58 -15.08
CA ALA A 20 32.79 -2.14 -13.71
C ALA A 20 33.35 -3.31 -12.89
N SER A 21 34.60 -3.14 -12.47
CA SER A 21 35.43 -4.09 -11.75
C SER A 21 34.80 -4.53 -10.43
N LYS A 22 34.66 -5.85 -10.25
CA LYS A 22 34.38 -6.47 -8.95
C LYS A 22 35.56 -6.21 -8.01
N ARG A 23 35.32 -5.54 -6.88
CA ARG A 23 36.22 -5.61 -5.72
C ARG A 23 35.45 -6.25 -4.55
N PRO A 24 36.01 -7.28 -3.90
CA PRO A 24 35.34 -7.93 -2.78
C PRO A 24 35.45 -7.06 -1.53
N SER A 25 34.31 -6.68 -0.95
CA SER A 25 34.25 -6.10 0.39
C SER A 25 33.82 -7.20 1.36
N ASN A 26 34.79 -7.78 2.06
CA ASN A 26 34.57 -8.64 3.22
C ASN A 26 34.26 -7.74 4.43
N TYR A 27 32.98 -7.54 4.73
CA TYR A 27 32.52 -7.21 6.09
C TYR A 27 31.16 -7.90 6.33
N PRO A 28 30.97 -8.64 7.44
CA PRO A 28 29.69 -9.22 7.78
C PRO A 28 28.78 -8.12 8.32
N SER A 29 27.67 -7.84 7.62
CA SER A 29 26.61 -6.94 8.11
C SER A 29 25.57 -7.79 8.85
N PRO A 30 25.20 -7.49 10.10
CA PRO A 30 24.21 -8.25 10.84
C PRO A 30 22.79 -7.81 10.44
N ASN A 31 22.03 -8.78 9.95
CA ASN A 31 20.56 -8.86 9.93
C ASN A 31 19.79 -7.69 9.30
N SER A 32 19.75 -7.69 7.96
CA SER A 32 18.56 -7.18 7.27
C SER A 32 17.46 -8.23 7.44
N VAL A 33 16.43 -7.90 8.22
CA VAL A 33 15.23 -8.73 8.29
C VAL A 33 14.45 -8.45 7.00
N GLU A 34 14.50 -9.40 6.06
CA GLU A 34 13.70 -9.39 4.84
C GLU A 34 12.20 -9.46 5.23
N LEU A 35 11.53 -8.30 5.21
CA LEU A 35 10.08 -8.18 5.40
C LEU A 35 9.27 -8.91 4.30
N SER A 36 9.93 -9.41 3.25
CA SER A 36 9.34 -10.19 2.15
C SER A 36 9.01 -11.64 2.54
N GLU A 37 9.74 -12.24 3.49
CA GLU A 37 9.51 -13.65 3.85
C GLU A 37 8.28 -13.84 4.73
N ALA A 38 7.88 -12.84 5.53
CA ALA A 38 6.73 -12.93 6.42
C ALA A 38 5.37 -13.01 5.69
N PHE A 39 5.32 -12.65 4.40
CA PHE A 39 4.07 -12.58 3.62
C PHE A 39 4.00 -13.58 2.46
N SER A 40 5.05 -14.36 2.20
CA SER A 40 5.17 -15.17 0.99
C SER A 40 4.56 -16.58 1.04
N THR A 41 3.90 -16.98 2.14
CA THR A 41 3.42 -18.37 2.31
C THR A 41 1.95 -18.57 1.92
N PHE A 42 1.51 -18.13 0.74
CA PHE A 42 0.27 -18.63 0.11
C PHE A 42 0.40 -18.67 -1.42
N SER A 43 1.18 -19.62 -1.92
CA SER A 43 1.19 -19.96 -3.34
C SER A 43 0.17 -21.08 -3.59
N ILE A 44 -0.94 -20.79 -4.26
CA ILE A 44 -1.95 -21.79 -4.65
C ILE A 44 -1.80 -22.08 -6.14
N GLN A 45 -1.49 -23.35 -6.44
CA GLN A 45 -1.53 -23.97 -7.76
C GLN A 45 -2.91 -23.79 -8.41
N GLN A 46 -2.93 -23.22 -9.61
CA GLN A 46 -4.10 -23.15 -10.48
C GLN A 46 -4.38 -24.55 -11.08
N GLU A 47 -5.49 -25.19 -10.68
CA GLU A 47 -6.08 -26.31 -11.42
C GLU A 47 -7.09 -25.76 -12.44
N THR A 48 -6.82 -26.00 -13.72
CA THR A 48 -7.72 -25.73 -14.84
C THR A 48 -8.80 -26.82 -14.93
N ARG A 49 -10.06 -26.45 -14.64
CA ARG A 49 -11.23 -27.23 -15.10
C ARG A 49 -12.22 -26.33 -15.82
N HIS A 50 -12.29 -26.53 -17.13
CA HIS A 50 -13.32 -25.99 -18.00
C HIS A 50 -14.70 -26.58 -17.66
N HIS A 51 -15.69 -25.74 -17.40
CA HIS A 51 -17.08 -26.06 -17.74
C HIS A 51 -17.85 -24.81 -18.19
N ASN A 52 -18.26 -24.85 -19.45
CA ASN A 52 -19.09 -23.86 -20.11
C ASN A 52 -20.48 -23.75 -19.45
N LYS A 53 -20.74 -22.63 -18.76
CA LYS A 53 -22.06 -22.02 -18.67
C LYS A 53 -21.88 -20.51 -18.72
N SER A 54 -22.40 -19.89 -19.77
CA SER A 54 -22.42 -18.43 -19.93
C SER A 54 -23.12 -17.80 -18.71
N PRO A 55 -22.48 -16.89 -17.97
CA PRO A 55 -23.17 -16.16 -16.92
C PRO A 55 -24.08 -15.12 -17.58
N THR A 56 -25.37 -15.22 -17.32
CA THR A 56 -26.34 -14.15 -17.51
C THR A 56 -25.82 -12.87 -16.83
N THR A 57 -26.02 -11.76 -17.52
CA THR A 57 -25.51 -10.39 -17.32
C THR A 57 -25.96 -9.69 -16.02
N GLU A 58 -26.14 -10.44 -14.92
CA GLU A 58 -26.60 -9.97 -13.61
C GLU A 58 -25.69 -10.42 -12.44
N GLN A 59 -24.47 -10.91 -12.72
CA GLN A 59 -23.39 -10.79 -11.72
C GLN A 59 -22.89 -9.34 -11.73
N GLN A 60 -23.74 -8.44 -11.24
CA GLN A 60 -23.27 -7.13 -10.78
C GLN A 60 -22.15 -7.41 -9.78
N HIS A 61 -20.92 -7.03 -10.12
CA HIS A 61 -19.81 -6.94 -9.18
C HIS A 61 -20.36 -6.23 -7.94
N ARG A 62 -20.57 -6.97 -6.85
CA ARG A 62 -21.02 -6.34 -5.61
C ARG A 62 -19.89 -5.43 -5.18
N CYS A 63 -20.13 -4.13 -5.16
CA CYS A 63 -19.17 -3.18 -4.60
C CYS A 63 -18.94 -3.58 -3.13
N TYR A 64 -17.69 -3.82 -2.78
CA TYR A 64 -17.32 -4.28 -1.44
C TYR A 64 -17.73 -3.26 -0.36
N PHE A 65 -17.63 -1.98 -0.69
CA PHE A 65 -18.06 -0.89 0.16
C PHE A 65 -19.44 -0.38 -0.23
N THR A 66 -20.17 0.14 0.76
CA THR A 66 -21.35 0.97 0.52
C THR A 66 -20.96 2.28 -0.18
N GLN A 67 -21.92 2.92 -0.86
CA GLN A 67 -21.68 4.22 -1.49
C GLN A 67 -21.24 5.29 -0.47
N LEU A 68 -21.76 5.20 0.76
CA LEU A 68 -21.39 6.09 1.86
C LEU A 68 -19.94 5.84 2.30
N GLN A 69 -19.55 4.58 2.49
CA GLN A 69 -18.17 4.20 2.82
C GLN A 69 -17.19 4.69 1.73
N LEU A 70 -17.51 4.49 0.45
CA LEU A 70 -16.70 5.00 -0.66
C LEU A 70 -16.57 6.53 -0.63
N ALA A 71 -17.68 7.24 -0.41
CA ALA A 71 -17.68 8.70 -0.32
C ALA A 71 -16.80 9.20 0.85
N SER A 72 -16.78 8.46 1.96
CA SER A 72 -15.96 8.75 3.14
C SER A 72 -14.46 8.46 2.95
N ILE A 73 -14.11 7.46 2.12
CA ILE A 73 -12.71 7.11 1.84
C ILE A 73 -12.07 8.08 0.83
N ARG A 74 -12.83 8.52 -0.19
CA ARG A 74 -12.32 9.39 -1.27
C ARG A 74 -11.53 10.62 -0.82
N PRO A 75 -11.93 11.36 0.24
CA PRO A 75 -11.15 12.48 0.75
C PRO A 75 -9.69 12.15 1.09
N ILE A 76 -9.41 10.94 1.60
CA ILE A 76 -8.05 10.48 1.92
C ILE A 76 -7.20 10.43 0.65
N CYS A 77 -7.78 9.95 -0.45
CA CYS A 77 -7.13 9.81 -1.75
C CYS A 77 -7.02 11.13 -2.53
N SER A 78 -7.65 12.20 -2.05
CA SER A 78 -7.74 13.47 -2.78
C SER A 78 -6.42 14.25 -2.84
N THR A 79 -6.39 15.29 -3.68
CA THR A 79 -5.30 16.26 -3.78
C THR A 79 -5.25 17.26 -2.61
N CYS A 80 -6.24 17.21 -1.70
CA CYS A 80 -6.36 18.10 -0.56
C CYS A 80 -5.89 17.40 0.72
N ARG A 81 -5.29 18.17 1.63
CA ARG A 81 -4.88 17.66 2.95
C ARG A 81 -6.10 17.42 3.82
N MET A 82 -6.20 16.21 4.37
CA MET A 82 -7.27 15.82 5.27
C MET A 82 -6.85 16.01 6.73
N TYR A 83 -7.75 16.56 7.54
CA TYR A 83 -7.52 16.79 8.97
C TYR A 83 -8.58 16.14 9.84
N ASP A 84 -9.81 16.04 9.34
CA ASP A 84 -10.90 15.39 10.03
C ASP A 84 -10.97 13.91 9.65
N PHE A 85 -10.92 13.03 10.65
CA PHE A 85 -11.05 11.58 10.52
C PHE A 85 -12.34 11.06 11.20
N SER A 86 -13.33 11.93 11.43
CA SER A 86 -14.63 11.59 12.00
C SER A 86 -15.36 10.48 11.23
N PHE A 87 -15.12 10.35 9.92
CA PHE A 87 -15.72 9.29 9.11
C PHE A 87 -15.37 7.88 9.62
N LEU A 88 -14.26 7.71 10.35
CA LEU A 88 -13.85 6.43 10.92
C LEU A 88 -14.86 5.90 11.96
N SER A 89 -15.70 6.75 12.56
CA SER A 89 -16.71 6.35 13.55
C SER A 89 -18.09 6.06 12.96
N THR A 90 -18.26 6.22 11.65
CA THR A 90 -19.59 6.16 11.00
C THR A 90 -20.14 4.74 10.90
N GLU A 91 -19.56 3.92 10.05
CA GLU A 91 -19.94 2.53 9.81
C GLU A 91 -18.69 1.66 9.83
N LYS A 92 -18.75 0.51 10.51
CA LYS A 92 -17.65 -0.44 10.53
C LYS A 92 -17.47 -1.04 9.12
N TYR A 93 -16.23 -1.06 8.62
CA TYR A 93 -15.95 -1.72 7.34
C TYR A 93 -16.23 -3.23 7.42
N PRO A 94 -16.69 -3.85 6.30
CA PRO A 94 -16.98 -5.26 6.29
C PRO A 94 -15.70 -6.08 6.52
N ILE A 95 -15.87 -7.28 7.10
CA ILE A 95 -14.78 -8.22 7.33
C ILE A 95 -14.70 -9.15 6.12
N CYS A 96 -13.52 -9.36 5.57
CA CYS A 96 -13.30 -10.38 4.54
C CYS A 96 -13.39 -11.77 5.17
N HIS A 97 -14.34 -12.59 4.72
CA HIS A 97 -14.48 -13.98 5.17
C HIS A 97 -14.18 -14.99 4.07
N THR A 98 -14.25 -14.57 2.81
CA THR A 98 -14.07 -15.43 1.64
C THR A 98 -13.00 -14.89 0.70
N THR A 99 -12.49 -15.75 -0.19
CA THR A 99 -11.58 -15.35 -1.28
C THR A 99 -12.26 -14.40 -2.26
N GLN A 100 -13.58 -14.54 -2.45
CA GLN A 100 -14.37 -13.60 -3.25
C GLN A 100 -14.38 -12.21 -2.62
N ASP A 101 -14.59 -12.12 -1.30
CA ASP A 101 -14.55 -10.83 -0.58
C ASP A 101 -13.18 -10.15 -0.73
N MET A 102 -12.09 -10.91 -0.71
CA MET A 102 -10.74 -10.38 -0.95
C MET A 102 -10.59 -9.83 -2.37
N TYR A 103 -11.05 -10.57 -3.37
CA TYR A 103 -11.02 -10.12 -4.76
C TYR A 103 -11.86 -8.84 -4.96
N ASP A 104 -13.08 -8.82 -4.43
CA ASP A 104 -13.97 -7.66 -4.56
C ASP A 104 -13.41 -6.43 -3.81
N LEU A 105 -12.79 -6.64 -2.64
CA LEU A 105 -12.07 -5.59 -1.92
C LEU A 105 -10.91 -5.04 -2.75
N GLU A 106 -10.08 -5.91 -3.32
CA GLU A 106 -8.95 -5.51 -4.16
C GLU A 106 -9.40 -4.73 -5.38
N MET A 107 -10.40 -5.22 -6.10
CA MET A 107 -10.95 -4.53 -7.28
C MET A 107 -11.59 -3.19 -6.92
N THR A 108 -12.26 -3.09 -5.77
CA THR A 108 -12.89 -1.83 -5.31
C THR A 108 -11.85 -0.80 -4.85
N THR A 109 -10.73 -1.25 -4.28
CA THR A 109 -9.71 -0.37 -3.69
C THR A 109 -8.58 -0.01 -4.63
N LEU A 110 -8.39 -0.74 -5.73
CA LEU A 110 -7.32 -0.50 -6.70
C LEU A 110 -7.24 0.97 -7.14
N GLY A 111 -8.36 1.53 -7.62
CA GLY A 111 -8.40 2.94 -8.04
C GLY A 111 -8.10 3.92 -6.92
N LEU A 112 -8.64 3.67 -5.72
CA LEU A 112 -8.41 4.51 -4.54
C LEU A 112 -6.95 4.49 -4.11
N SER A 113 -6.30 3.34 -4.18
CA SER A 113 -4.89 3.17 -3.81
C SER A 113 -3.94 3.84 -4.81
N ILE A 114 -4.26 3.76 -6.11
CA ILE A 114 -3.52 4.49 -7.16
C ILE A 114 -3.64 6.00 -6.96
N GLU A 115 -4.87 6.51 -6.74
CA GLU A 115 -5.10 7.93 -6.47
C GLU A 115 -4.38 8.39 -5.19
N LEU A 116 -4.42 7.58 -4.13
CA LEU A 116 -3.69 7.86 -2.91
C LEU A 116 -2.19 7.93 -3.17
N ALA A 117 -1.59 6.94 -3.83
CA ALA A 117 -0.14 6.93 -4.12
C ALA A 117 0.29 8.18 -4.92
N ALA A 118 -0.52 8.59 -5.90
CA ALA A 118 -0.23 9.75 -6.73
C ALA A 118 -0.27 11.07 -5.95
N ASN A 119 -1.17 11.18 -4.97
CA ASN A 119 -1.41 12.42 -4.23
C ASN A 119 -0.68 12.50 -2.89
N ASN A 120 -0.36 11.35 -2.28
CA ASN A 120 0.14 11.26 -0.91
C ASN A 120 1.51 11.92 -0.73
N MET A 121 2.36 11.95 -1.75
CA MET A 121 3.62 12.71 -1.73
C MET A 121 3.43 14.19 -1.37
N ARG A 122 2.30 14.79 -1.76
CA ARG A 122 1.97 16.19 -1.50
C ARG A 122 1.08 16.36 -0.25
N THR A 123 0.09 15.49 -0.10
CA THR A 123 -0.94 15.63 0.94
C THR A 123 -0.54 15.01 2.27
N ARG A 124 0.25 13.94 2.24
CA ARG A 124 0.63 13.10 3.39
C ARG A 124 -0.60 12.55 4.12
N ASN A 125 -1.70 12.31 3.40
CA ASN A 125 -2.94 11.81 3.97
C ASN A 125 -2.80 10.38 4.50
N PHE A 126 -1.99 9.54 3.85
CA PHE A 126 -1.69 8.19 4.35
C PHE A 126 -0.92 8.24 5.67
N ASN A 127 0.09 9.10 5.77
CA ASN A 127 0.87 9.29 7.01
C ASN A 127 -0.04 9.76 8.15
N ARG A 128 -0.96 10.68 7.86
CA ARG A 128 -1.96 11.15 8.85
C ARG A 128 -2.92 10.05 9.27
N LEU A 129 -3.29 9.16 8.37
CA LEU A 129 -4.08 7.97 8.71
C LEU A 129 -3.30 7.04 9.64
N ILE A 130 -1.99 6.84 9.40
CA ILE A 130 -1.11 6.08 10.31
C ILE A 130 -0.98 6.78 11.66
N ASP A 131 -0.72 8.09 11.69
CA ASP A 131 -0.65 8.89 12.92
C ASP A 131 -1.96 8.74 13.74
N LYS A 132 -3.11 8.84 13.06
CA LYS A 132 -4.43 8.67 13.68
C LYS A 132 -4.62 7.26 14.23
N LEU A 133 -4.19 6.23 13.51
CA LEU A 133 -4.24 4.83 13.97
C LEU A 133 -3.38 4.65 15.23
N LEU A 134 -2.15 5.17 15.25
CA LEU A 134 -1.26 5.09 16.40
C LEU A 134 -1.87 5.76 17.63
N ASP A 135 -2.48 6.94 17.47
CA ASP A 135 -3.17 7.63 18.56
C ASP A 135 -4.35 6.80 19.11
N LEU A 136 -5.13 6.16 18.23
CA LEU A 136 -6.24 5.29 18.63
C LEU A 136 -5.74 4.04 19.35
N LEU A 137 -4.67 3.40 18.87
CA LEU A 137 -4.09 2.23 19.54
C LEU A 137 -3.52 2.59 20.92
N LYS A 138 -2.85 3.75 21.07
CA LYS A 138 -2.37 4.24 22.37
C LYS A 138 -3.53 4.45 23.34
N GLN A 139 -4.65 4.99 22.87
CA GLN A 139 -5.84 5.16 23.70
C GLN A 139 -6.39 3.82 24.19
N ILE A 140 -6.40 2.77 23.35
CA ILE A 140 -6.84 1.43 23.76
C ILE A 140 -5.94 0.87 24.87
N ILE A 141 -4.62 1.01 24.75
CA ILE A 141 -3.67 0.54 25.79
C ILE A 141 -3.94 1.21 27.15
N HIS A 142 -4.30 2.50 27.13
CA HIS A 142 -4.58 3.26 28.35
C HIS A 142 -6.04 3.16 28.82
N GLN A 143 -6.91 2.43 28.12
CA GLN A 143 -8.31 2.27 28.51
C GLN A 143 -8.49 1.25 29.63
N LYS A 144 -9.54 1.46 30.42
CA LYS A 144 -9.93 0.61 31.54
C LYS A 144 -10.41 -0.79 31.11
N TYR A 145 -10.80 -0.95 29.84
CA TYR A 145 -11.30 -2.18 29.24
C TYR A 145 -10.58 -2.42 27.89
N PRO A 146 -9.38 -3.04 27.90
CA PRO A 146 -8.56 -3.21 26.70
C PRO A 146 -9.18 -4.17 25.67
N ASP A 147 -10.15 -5.00 26.07
CA ASP A 147 -10.72 -6.07 25.25
C ASP A 147 -11.71 -5.58 24.18
N ILE A 148 -12.10 -4.29 24.23
CA ILE A 148 -13.03 -3.70 23.27
C ILE A 148 -12.27 -2.79 22.33
N VAL A 149 -12.13 -3.21 21.07
CA VAL A 149 -11.55 -2.37 20.01
C VAL A 149 -12.61 -1.40 19.48
N PRO A 150 -12.42 -0.07 19.63
CA PRO A 150 -13.32 0.93 19.06
C PRO A 150 -13.44 0.80 17.54
N VAL A 151 -14.60 1.14 16.99
CA VAL A 151 -14.88 1.06 15.55
C VAL A 151 -13.89 1.91 14.75
N GLU A 152 -13.49 3.06 15.28
CA GLU A 152 -12.53 3.98 14.68
C GLU A 152 -11.17 3.33 14.51
N ALA A 153 -10.71 2.61 15.53
CA ALA A 153 -9.42 1.92 15.52
C ALA A 153 -9.43 0.77 14.51
N PHE A 154 -10.52 -0.01 14.50
CA PHE A 154 -10.73 -1.05 13.50
C PHE A 154 -10.71 -0.48 12.08
N ASN A 155 -11.48 0.59 11.84
CA ASN A 155 -11.59 1.20 10.52
C ASN A 155 -10.27 1.83 10.05
N ALA A 156 -9.53 2.48 10.94
CA ALA A 156 -8.22 3.03 10.65
C ALA A 156 -7.24 1.92 10.28
N LEU A 157 -7.19 0.84 11.06
CA LEU A 157 -6.33 -0.31 10.80
C LEU A 157 -6.67 -0.98 9.46
N PHE A 158 -7.97 -1.15 9.20
CA PHE A 158 -8.47 -1.74 7.96
C PHE A 158 -7.98 -0.94 6.74
N LEU A 159 -8.18 0.38 6.71
CA LEU A 159 -7.74 1.22 5.59
C LEU A 159 -6.23 1.26 5.45
N THR A 160 -5.50 1.37 6.57
CA THR A 160 -4.03 1.35 6.55
C THR A 160 -3.53 0.04 5.92
N ARG A 161 -4.13 -1.11 6.29
CA ARG A 161 -3.77 -2.42 5.71
C ARG A 161 -4.05 -2.48 4.21
N VAL A 162 -5.22 -2.03 3.77
CA VAL A 162 -5.62 -2.04 2.35
C VAL A 162 -4.62 -1.23 1.51
N PHE A 163 -4.34 0.00 1.91
CA PHE A 163 -3.43 0.86 1.15
C PHE A 163 -1.98 0.39 1.21
N MET A 164 -1.52 -0.07 2.39
CA MET A 164 -0.17 -0.60 2.52
C MET A 164 0.04 -1.88 1.70
N LYS A 165 -0.96 -2.77 1.65
CA LYS A 165 -0.90 -3.95 0.77
C LYS A 165 -0.69 -3.51 -0.68
N HIS A 166 -1.47 -2.56 -1.16
CA HIS A 166 -1.31 -2.06 -2.52
C HIS A 166 0.08 -1.48 -2.77
N PHE A 167 0.64 -0.74 -1.81
CA PHE A 167 2.01 -0.24 -1.92
C PHE A 167 3.04 -1.37 -1.96
N ALA A 168 2.92 -2.37 -1.07
CA ALA A 168 3.82 -3.53 -1.05
C ALA A 168 3.78 -4.35 -2.35
N ASP A 169 2.61 -4.47 -2.96
CA ASP A 169 2.42 -5.25 -4.19
C ASP A 169 2.90 -4.53 -5.45
N ASN A 170 2.92 -3.19 -5.45
CA ASN A 170 3.08 -2.39 -6.68
C ASN A 170 4.25 -1.40 -6.66
N LEU A 171 4.82 -1.10 -5.49
CA LEU A 171 5.91 -0.13 -5.33
C LEU A 171 7.17 -0.84 -4.84
N THR A 172 8.32 -0.28 -5.20
CA THR A 172 9.61 -0.69 -4.64
C THR A 172 9.75 -0.18 -3.19
N ASN A 173 10.63 -0.81 -2.40
CA ASN A 173 10.91 -0.35 -1.03
C ASN A 173 11.27 1.13 -0.96
N LYS A 174 12.02 1.65 -1.94
CA LYS A 174 12.38 3.07 -2.00
C LYS A 174 11.14 3.95 -2.18
N GLU A 175 10.25 3.59 -3.11
CA GLU A 175 9.01 4.32 -3.35
C GLU A 175 8.06 4.24 -2.14
N ILE A 176 8.00 3.09 -1.46
CA ILE A 176 7.24 2.94 -0.21
C ILE A 176 7.79 3.90 0.86
N MET A 177 9.11 3.99 1.02
CA MET A 177 9.73 4.94 1.95
C MET A 177 9.39 6.38 1.56
N GLU A 178 9.49 6.74 0.28
CA GLU A 178 9.13 8.08 -0.20
C GLU A 178 7.65 8.45 0.10
N GLN A 179 6.73 7.48 0.04
CA GLN A 179 5.33 7.68 0.40
C GLN A 179 5.16 8.04 1.89
N ILE A 180 5.95 7.43 2.77
CA ILE A 180 5.80 7.56 4.22
C ILE A 180 6.73 8.64 4.81
N GLU A 181 7.84 8.96 4.16
CA GLU A 181 8.75 10.02 4.58
C GLU A 181 8.06 11.40 4.56
N ASP A 182 8.39 12.26 5.51
CA ASP A 182 8.05 13.69 5.42
C ASP A 182 9.31 14.44 4.99
N HIS A 183 9.18 15.46 4.15
CA HIS A 183 10.33 16.25 3.64
C HIS A 183 11.15 16.95 4.74
N LYS A 184 10.72 16.86 6.00
CA LYS A 184 11.37 17.44 7.16
C LYS A 184 12.09 16.43 8.07
N ASP A 185 11.76 15.13 7.98
CA ASP A 185 12.32 14.09 8.84
C ASP A 185 12.54 12.80 8.04
N GLU A 186 13.79 12.58 7.62
CA GLU A 186 14.22 11.38 6.90
C GLU A 186 13.99 10.09 7.73
N CYS A 187 13.88 10.18 9.06
CA CYS A 187 13.60 9.03 9.95
C CYS A 187 12.13 8.82 10.31
N LYS A 188 11.19 9.69 9.89
CA LYS A 188 9.79 9.57 10.34
C LYS A 188 9.13 8.27 9.85
N ALA A 189 9.49 7.81 8.64
CA ALA A 189 8.91 6.62 8.06
C ALA A 189 9.26 5.35 8.86
N GLU A 190 10.55 5.14 9.14
CA GLU A 190 11.02 4.02 9.94
C GLU A 190 10.40 4.07 11.34
N GLN A 191 10.42 5.24 11.99
CA GLN A 191 9.82 5.41 13.32
C GLN A 191 8.31 5.13 13.34
N LEU A 192 7.57 5.53 12.30
CA LEU A 192 6.14 5.27 12.21
C LEU A 192 5.85 3.79 12.00
N LEU A 193 6.60 3.13 11.12
CA LEU A 193 6.46 1.70 10.85
C LEU A 193 6.88 0.86 12.07
N GLU A 194 7.99 1.20 12.71
CA GLU A 194 8.45 0.58 13.96
C GLU A 194 7.43 0.79 15.08
N SER A 195 6.90 2.01 15.24
CA SER A 195 5.87 2.29 16.25
C SER A 195 4.61 1.49 15.99
N LEU A 196 4.19 1.37 14.73
CA LEU A 196 3.01 0.57 14.37
C LEU A 196 3.25 -0.92 14.63
N LEU A 197 4.41 -1.45 14.20
CA LEU A 197 4.78 -2.84 14.41
C LEU A 197 4.89 -3.16 15.90
N TYR A 198 5.56 -2.30 16.67
CA TYR A 198 5.68 -2.41 18.12
C TYR A 198 4.30 -2.43 18.78
N MET A 199 3.41 -1.51 18.41
CA MET A 199 2.06 -1.48 18.97
C MET A 199 1.28 -2.75 18.60
N LEU A 200 1.35 -3.22 17.36
CA LEU A 200 0.66 -4.45 16.94
C LEU A 200 1.22 -5.71 17.60
N MET A 201 2.53 -5.79 17.85
CA MET A 201 3.17 -6.93 18.52
C MET A 201 2.93 -6.97 20.03
N ASN A 202 2.78 -5.80 20.67
CA ASN A 202 2.57 -5.71 22.12
C ASN A 202 1.09 -5.61 22.52
N MET A 203 0.18 -5.53 21.54
CA MET A 203 -1.26 -5.77 21.73
C MET A 203 -1.50 -7.29 21.77
N ASP A 204 -1.00 -7.93 22.82
CA ASP A 204 -1.14 -9.37 23.06
C ASP A 204 -2.60 -9.71 23.42
N PRO A 205 -3.24 -10.70 22.76
CA PRO A 205 -4.57 -11.16 23.13
C PRO A 205 -4.45 -12.00 24.41
N ARG A 206 -4.70 -11.39 25.56
CA ARG A 206 -4.90 -12.13 26.80
C ARG A 206 -6.30 -12.74 26.86
#